data_AF-A0A133MM94-F1
#
_entry.id   AF-A0A133MM94-F1
#
_cell.length_a   1.000
_cell.length_b   1.000
_cell.length_c   1.000
_cell.angle_alpha   90.00
_cell.angle_beta   90.00
_cell.angle_gamma   90.00
#
_symmetry.space_group_name_H-M   'P 1'
#
loop_
_entity.id
_entity.type
_entity.pdbx_description
1 polymer ?
#
loop_
_entity_poly.entity_id
_entity_poly.type
_entity_poly.pdbx_seq_one_letter_code
_entity_poly.pdbx_strand_id
1 'polypeptide(L)'
;MIQLIKEKFLKNKFSIVIIMILAIIIIFMQTKLSFKDSKIDNLNMEIRKLQENNIVSANKESTKETPSKDEKNTYFENIKQRFIKIGETQNKIYDENLNGKVVNKFLWIDDFEITDSQIENLLKGLSGEKFKIKFSQTKSSKFNSYKIELIE
;
A
#
# COMPACT_ATOMS: atom_id res chain seq x y z
N MET A 1 36.41 -23.76 38.40
CA MET A 1 34.96 -23.41 38.48
C MET A 1 34.26 -23.50 37.11
N ILE A 2 34.80 -22.91 36.05
CA ILE A 2 34.23 -22.99 34.67
C ILE A 2 34.21 -24.42 34.09
N GLN A 3 35.24 -25.24 34.36
CA GLN A 3 35.28 -26.65 33.92
C GLN A 3 34.18 -27.52 34.57
N LEU A 4 33.91 -27.34 35.87
CA LEU A 4 32.84 -28.04 36.59
C LEU A 4 31.44 -27.65 36.08
N ILE A 5 31.26 -26.40 35.66
CA ILE A 5 30.02 -25.94 35.02
C ILE A 5 29.86 -26.60 33.66
N LYS A 6 30.92 -26.66 32.83
CA LYS A 6 30.93 -27.34 31.53
C LYS A 6 30.58 -28.83 31.63
N GLU A 7 31.12 -29.56 32.61
CA GLU A 7 30.83 -30.98 32.81
C GLU A 7 29.39 -31.26 33.26
N LYS A 8 28.84 -30.44 34.16
CA LYS A 8 27.43 -30.54 34.57
C LYS A 8 26.47 -30.24 33.41
N PHE A 9 26.84 -29.29 32.55
CA PHE A 9 26.05 -28.93 31.37
C PHE A 9 26.05 -30.01 30.29
N LEU A 10 27.19 -30.66 30.05
CA LEU A 10 27.31 -31.75 29.07
C LEU A 10 26.52 -33.00 29.46
N LYS A 11 26.35 -33.27 30.76
CA LYS A 11 25.59 -34.44 31.25
C LYS A 11 24.07 -34.26 31.15
N ASN A 12 23.57 -33.03 31.11
CA ASN A 12 22.14 -32.77 31.14
C ASN A 12 21.58 -32.58 29.73
N LYS A 13 21.20 -33.69 29.07
CA LYS A 13 20.69 -33.73 27.69
C LYS A 13 19.55 -32.72 27.43
N PHE A 14 18.70 -32.47 28.43
CA PHE A 14 17.62 -31.47 28.36
C PHE A 14 18.13 -30.04 28.16
N SER A 15 19.22 -29.66 28.84
CA SER A 15 19.79 -28.30 28.75
C SER A 15 20.36 -28.02 27.36
N ILE A 16 20.97 -29.02 26.74
CA ILE A 16 21.53 -28.94 25.38
C ILE A 16 20.40 -28.73 24.36
N VAL A 17 19.30 -29.48 24.49
CA VAL A 17 18.13 -29.36 23.60
C VAL A 17 17.49 -27.96 23.71
N ILE A 18 17.32 -27.44 24.93
CA ILE A 18 16.75 -26.10 25.15
C ILE A 18 17.60 -25.01 24.49
N ILE A 19 18.93 -25.11 24.60
CA ILE A 19 19.86 -24.14 23.99
C ILE A 19 19.82 -24.21 22.48
N MET A 20 19.71 -25.42 21.91
CA MET A 20 19.59 -25.60 20.47
C MET A 20 18.29 -24.97 19.93
N ILE A 21 17.18 -25.13 20.64
CA ILE A 21 15.89 -24.50 20.29
C ILE A 21 16.00 -22.97 20.37
N LEU A 22 16.61 -22.43 21.43
CA LEU A 22 16.84 -20.99 21.58
C LEU A 22 17.69 -20.41 20.43
N ALA A 23 18.76 -21.10 20.04
CA ALA A 23 19.60 -20.67 18.93
C ALA A 23 18.82 -20.61 17.61
N ILE A 24 17.98 -21.61 17.33
CA ILE A 24 17.13 -21.64 16.13
C ILE A 24 16.15 -20.45 16.12
N ILE A 25 15.51 -20.15 17.26
CA ILE A 25 14.57 -19.03 17.37
C ILE A 25 15.28 -17.69 17.11
N ILE A 26 16.48 -17.50 17.67
CA ILE A 26 17.27 -16.27 17.48
C ILE A 26 17.65 -16.08 16.00
N ILE A 27 18.12 -17.14 15.32
CA ILE A 27 18.45 -17.10 13.89
C ILE A 27 17.21 -16.75 13.05
N PHE A 28 16.05 -17.33 13.39
CA PHE A 28 14.81 -17.08 12.68
C PHE A 28 14.27 -15.65 12.89
N MET A 29 14.47 -15.07 14.08
CA MET A 29 14.13 -13.66 14.32
C MET A 29 15.08 -12.71 13.57
N GLN A 30 16.39 -12.97 13.58
CA GLN A 30 17.36 -12.10 12.89
C GLN A 30 17.16 -12.11 11.38
N THR A 31 16.90 -13.27 10.77
CA THR A 31 16.61 -13.37 9.34
C THR A 31 15.35 -12.59 8.96
N LYS A 32 14.25 -12.73 9.72
CA LYS A 32 13.01 -11.97 9.47
C LYS A 32 13.19 -10.45 9.60
N LEU A 33 14.03 -9.99 10.54
CA LEU A 33 14.35 -8.58 10.70
C LEU A 33 15.15 -8.06 9.50
N SER A 34 16.21 -8.79 9.12
CA SER A 34 17.08 -8.44 7.99
C SER A 34 16.33 -8.39 6.64
N PHE A 35 15.37 -9.29 6.41
CA PHE A 35 14.52 -9.24 5.22
C PHE A 35 13.57 -8.02 5.20
N LYS A 36 13.14 -7.54 6.36
CA LYS A 36 12.36 -6.30 6.46
C LYS A 36 13.23 -5.08 6.17
N ASP A 37 14.42 -5.03 6.77
CA ASP A 37 15.35 -3.91 6.60
C ASP A 37 15.81 -3.79 5.13
N SER A 38 16.14 -4.90 4.48
CA SER A 38 16.50 -4.90 3.05
C SER A 38 15.36 -4.42 2.13
N LYS A 39 14.11 -4.77 2.44
CA LYS A 39 12.94 -4.25 1.69
C LYS A 39 12.74 -2.76 1.91
N ILE A 40 12.93 -2.30 3.14
CA ILE A 40 12.84 -0.87 3.49
C ILE A 40 13.94 -0.08 2.78
N ASP A 41 15.17 -0.58 2.76
CA ASP A 41 16.28 0.05 2.07
C ASP A 41 16.06 0.12 0.55
N ASN A 42 15.53 -0.95 -0.05
CA ASN A 42 15.18 -0.94 -1.47
C ASN A 42 14.09 0.09 -1.79
N LEU A 43 13.03 0.13 -0.97
CA LEU A 43 11.96 1.13 -1.12
C LEU A 43 12.48 2.57 -0.93
N ASN A 44 13.36 2.79 0.04
CA ASN A 44 14.00 4.09 0.27
C ASN A 44 14.88 4.52 -0.92
N MET A 45 15.58 3.56 -1.54
CA MET A 45 16.37 3.83 -2.74
C MET A 45 15.48 4.18 -3.95
N GLU A 46 14.36 3.47 -4.12
CA GLU A 46 13.37 3.79 -5.16
C GLU A 46 12.74 5.17 -4.94
N ILE A 47 12.37 5.52 -3.71
CA ILE A 47 11.89 6.86 -3.35
C ILE A 47 12.95 7.92 -3.67
N ARG A 48 14.22 7.68 -3.34
CA ARG A 48 15.30 8.63 -3.63
C ARG A 48 15.50 8.82 -5.14
N LYS A 49 15.44 7.75 -5.94
CA LYS A 49 15.48 7.85 -7.41
C LYS A 49 14.29 8.66 -7.96
N LEU A 50 13.08 8.45 -7.43
CA LEU A 50 11.91 9.23 -7.82
C LEU A 50 12.04 10.71 -7.42
N GLN A 51 12.63 11.02 -6.26
CA GLN A 51 12.90 12.40 -5.86
C GLN A 51 13.94 13.07 -6.76
N GLU A 52 15.05 12.39 -7.05
CA GLU A 52 16.10 12.90 -7.94
C GLU A 52 15.56 13.15 -9.36
N ASN A 53 14.71 12.24 -9.89
CA ASN A 53 14.08 12.42 -11.20
C ASN A 53 13.07 13.57 -11.24
N ASN A 54 12.30 13.79 -10.17
CA ASN A 54 11.34 14.88 -10.10
C ASN A 54 12.00 16.26 -9.96
N ILE A 55 13.18 16.36 -9.33
CA ILE A 55 13.95 17.62 -9.24
C ILE A 55 14.41 18.06 -10.64
N VAL A 56 14.70 17.13 -11.55
CA VAL A 56 15.09 17.43 -12.94
C VAL A 56 13.88 17.89 -13.77
N SER A 57 12.68 17.37 -13.49
CA SER A 57 11.44 17.73 -14.19
C SER A 57 10.80 19.05 -13.70
N ALA A 58 11.04 19.46 -12.46
CA ALA A 58 10.46 20.67 -11.86
C ALA A 58 10.99 22.01 -12.44
N ASN A 59 12.06 21.99 -13.24
CA ASN A 59 12.58 23.18 -13.93
C ASN A 59 11.85 23.50 -15.25
N LYS A 60 10.83 22.74 -15.65
CA LYS A 60 9.91 23.13 -16.73
C LYS A 60 8.60 23.65 -16.13
N GLU A 61 8.65 24.93 -15.78
CA GLU A 61 7.57 25.91 -15.83
C GLU A 61 6.14 25.38 -15.61
N SER A 62 5.75 25.38 -14.34
CA SER A 62 4.37 25.23 -13.89
C SER A 62 3.60 26.52 -14.18
N THR A 63 2.94 26.60 -15.34
CA THR A 63 1.86 27.57 -15.56
C THR A 63 0.63 27.05 -14.82
N LYS A 64 0.42 27.52 -13.58
CA LYS A 64 -0.78 27.22 -12.78
C LYS A 64 -1.99 27.96 -13.37
N GLU A 65 -2.68 27.32 -14.30
CA GLU A 65 -4.09 27.61 -14.53
C GLU A 65 -4.93 26.85 -13.49
N THR A 66 -5.85 27.58 -12.86
CA THR A 66 -6.78 27.00 -11.88
C THR A 66 -7.79 26.16 -12.65
N PRO A 67 -7.87 24.83 -12.44
CA PRO A 67 -8.77 24.01 -13.23
C PRO A 67 -10.21 24.38 -12.91
N SER A 68 -10.98 24.63 -13.97
CA SER A 68 -12.38 25.03 -13.88
C SER A 68 -13.22 23.89 -13.25
N LYS A 69 -14.44 24.21 -12.81
CA LYS A 69 -15.37 23.20 -12.26
C LYS A 69 -15.67 22.06 -13.25
N ASP A 70 -15.55 22.33 -14.55
CA ASP A 70 -15.87 21.38 -15.62
C ASP A 70 -14.76 20.34 -15.83
N GLU A 71 -13.49 20.71 -15.65
CA GLU A 71 -12.36 19.75 -15.75
C GLU A 71 -12.32 18.72 -14.62
N LYS A 72 -12.77 19.10 -13.41
CA LYS A 72 -12.83 18.17 -12.27
C LYS A 72 -13.88 17.07 -12.45
N ASN A 73 -14.96 17.39 -13.16
CA ASN A 73 -16.01 16.42 -13.46
C ASN A 73 -15.46 15.36 -14.42
N THR A 74 -14.65 15.76 -15.40
CA THR A 74 -13.95 14.86 -16.31
C THR A 74 -12.94 13.95 -15.59
N TYR A 75 -12.18 14.47 -14.62
CA TYR A 75 -11.17 13.68 -13.91
C TYR A 75 -11.76 12.49 -13.13
N PHE A 76 -12.76 12.75 -12.27
CA PHE A 76 -13.37 11.67 -11.48
C PHE A 76 -14.19 10.71 -12.35
N GLU A 77 -14.81 11.21 -13.42
CA GLU A 77 -15.52 10.36 -14.36
C GLU A 77 -14.56 9.40 -15.08
N ASN A 78 -13.37 9.86 -15.48
CA ASN A 78 -12.35 8.98 -16.08
C ASN A 78 -11.93 7.86 -15.12
N ILE A 79 -11.69 8.18 -13.84
CA ILE A 79 -11.36 7.16 -12.83
C ILE A 79 -12.54 6.21 -12.63
N LYS A 80 -13.77 6.73 -12.56
CA LYS A 80 -14.98 5.90 -12.44
C LYS A 80 -15.10 4.89 -13.58
N GLN A 81 -14.91 5.32 -14.82
CA GLN A 81 -14.95 4.43 -15.98
C GLN A 81 -13.87 3.34 -15.90
N ARG A 82 -12.67 3.66 -15.39
CA ARG A 82 -11.62 2.65 -15.14
C ARG A 82 -12.06 1.61 -14.09
N PHE A 83 -12.72 2.04 -13.01
CA PHE A 83 -13.30 1.11 -12.02
C PHE A 83 -14.38 0.21 -12.63
N ILE A 84 -15.28 0.76 -13.46
CA ILE A 84 -16.33 -0.02 -14.11
C ILE A 84 -15.72 -1.08 -15.03
N LYS A 85 -14.82 -0.67 -15.93
CA LYS A 85 -14.18 -1.57 -16.90
C LYS A 85 -13.37 -2.69 -16.23
N ILE A 86 -12.61 -2.37 -15.18
CA ILE A 86 -11.84 -3.38 -14.42
C ILE A 86 -12.77 -4.23 -13.56
N GLY A 87 -13.89 -3.68 -13.09
CA GLY A 87 -14.94 -4.42 -12.39
C GLY A 87 -15.55 -5.51 -13.27
N GLU A 88 -15.89 -5.18 -14.51
CA GLU A 88 -16.44 -6.13 -15.48
C GLU A 88 -15.51 -7.31 -15.73
N THR A 89 -14.19 -7.07 -15.87
CA THR A 89 -13.21 -8.16 -16.05
C THR A 89 -13.05 -9.05 -14.81
N GLN A 90 -13.54 -8.60 -13.65
CA GLN A 90 -13.53 -9.34 -12.38
C GLN A 90 -14.91 -9.88 -11.98
N ASN A 91 -15.90 -9.87 -12.88
CA ASN A 91 -17.29 -10.25 -12.56
C ASN A 91 -17.90 -9.40 -11.42
N LYS A 92 -17.53 -8.12 -11.35
CA LYS A 92 -18.12 -7.13 -10.45
C LYS A 92 -19.03 -6.19 -11.23
N ILE A 93 -20.16 -5.79 -10.64
CA ILE A 93 -21.18 -4.96 -11.26
C ILE A 93 -21.20 -3.60 -10.56
N TYR A 94 -20.98 -2.53 -11.32
CA TYR A 94 -21.15 -1.18 -10.79
C TYR A 94 -22.64 -0.83 -10.64
N ASP A 95 -23.05 -0.38 -9.46
CA ASP A 95 -24.43 0.03 -9.17
C ASP A 95 -24.45 1.37 -8.43
N GLU A 96 -24.79 2.46 -9.15
CA GLU A 96 -24.88 3.81 -8.60
C GLU A 96 -25.90 3.93 -7.44
N ASN A 97 -26.90 3.06 -7.42
CA ASN A 97 -27.96 3.07 -6.42
C ASN A 97 -27.68 2.14 -5.23
N LEU A 98 -26.50 1.52 -5.19
CA LEU A 98 -26.11 0.64 -4.08
C LEU A 98 -26.03 1.43 -2.76
N ASN A 99 -26.90 1.05 -1.84
CA ASN A 99 -26.90 1.52 -0.46
C ASN A 99 -26.22 0.47 0.42
N GLY A 100 -24.89 0.51 0.42
CA GLY A 100 -24.04 -0.39 1.19
C GLY A 100 -23.22 0.33 2.25
N LYS A 101 -22.30 -0.42 2.87
CA LYS A 101 -21.30 0.11 3.80
C LYS A 101 -19.98 0.38 3.07
N VAL A 102 -19.20 1.34 3.55
CA VAL A 102 -17.85 1.55 3.02
C VAL A 102 -16.96 0.40 3.45
N VAL A 103 -16.43 -0.36 2.50
CA VAL A 103 -15.61 -1.56 2.73
C VAL A 103 -14.13 -1.32 2.44
N ASN A 104 -13.79 -0.35 1.58
CA ASN A 104 -12.40 -0.02 1.29
C ASN A 104 -12.22 1.47 1.03
N LYS A 105 -11.03 2.01 1.33
CA LYS A 105 -10.69 3.41 1.15
C LYS A 105 -9.30 3.53 0.55
N PHE A 106 -9.16 4.40 -0.45
CA PHE A 106 -7.88 4.72 -1.06
C PHE A 106 -7.68 6.23 -1.06
N LEU A 107 -6.50 6.69 -0.61
CA LEU A 107 -6.14 8.10 -0.56
C LEU A 107 -4.88 8.36 -1.38
N TRP A 108 -4.90 9.44 -2.15
CA TRP A 108 -3.73 9.92 -2.90
C TRP A 108 -3.68 11.45 -2.91
N ILE A 109 -2.57 12.00 -3.38
CA ILE A 109 -2.33 13.44 -3.50
C ILE A 109 -2.17 13.84 -4.97
N ASP A 110 -2.13 15.14 -5.24
CA ASP A 110 -1.80 15.65 -6.59
C ASP A 110 -0.55 14.96 -7.17
N ASP A 111 -0.54 14.78 -8.49
CA ASP A 111 0.52 14.14 -9.28
C ASP A 111 0.72 12.63 -9.04
N PHE A 112 -0.05 11.99 -8.15
CA PHE A 112 -0.03 10.54 -7.92
C PHE A 112 -1.38 9.89 -8.25
N GLU A 113 -1.60 9.54 -9.52
CA GLU A 113 -2.86 8.90 -9.93
C GLU A 113 -2.93 7.42 -9.53
N ILE A 114 -4.13 6.96 -9.15
CA ILE A 114 -4.40 5.54 -8.92
C ILE A 114 -4.15 4.73 -10.20
N THR A 115 -3.40 3.64 -10.11
CA THR A 115 -3.08 2.77 -11.25
C THR A 115 -4.13 1.68 -11.44
N ASP A 116 -4.21 1.10 -12.65
CA ASP A 116 -5.17 0.02 -12.94
C ASP A 116 -4.94 -1.20 -12.03
N SER A 117 -3.70 -1.56 -11.71
CA SER A 117 -3.40 -2.64 -10.77
C SER A 117 -3.86 -2.33 -9.34
N GLN A 118 -3.82 -1.07 -8.92
CA GLN A 118 -4.37 -0.66 -7.62
C GLN A 118 -5.89 -0.78 -7.62
N ILE A 119 -6.57 -0.32 -8.68
CA ILE A 119 -8.01 -0.50 -8.87
C ILE A 119 -8.38 -1.98 -8.84
N GLU A 120 -7.61 -2.81 -9.55
CA GLU A 120 -7.82 -4.24 -9.65
C GLU A 120 -7.76 -4.89 -8.26
N ASN A 121 -6.74 -4.57 -7.46
CA ASN A 121 -6.58 -5.09 -6.11
C ASN A 121 -7.69 -4.61 -5.16
N LEU A 122 -8.14 -3.37 -5.29
CA LEU A 122 -9.24 -2.85 -4.49
C LEU A 122 -10.55 -3.61 -4.78
N LEU A 123 -10.83 -3.91 -6.05
CA LEU A 123 -12.02 -4.65 -6.48
C LEU A 123 -11.97 -6.14 -6.10
N LYS A 124 -10.80 -6.78 -6.17
CA LYS A 124 -10.59 -8.16 -5.68
C LYS A 124 -10.87 -8.30 -4.19
N GLY A 125 -10.69 -7.23 -3.43
CA GLY A 125 -10.96 -7.19 -1.99
C GLY A 125 -12.45 -7.17 -1.62
N LEU A 126 -13.36 -6.98 -2.59
CA LEU A 126 -14.79 -6.94 -2.36
C LEU A 126 -15.36 -8.36 -2.26
N SER A 127 -16.19 -8.61 -1.24
CA SER A 127 -16.88 -9.89 -1.06
C SER A 127 -18.07 -10.05 -2.02
N GLY A 128 -18.69 -8.95 -2.39
CA GLY A 128 -19.97 -8.91 -3.09
C GLY A 128 -19.78 -8.68 -4.58
N GLU A 129 -20.81 -9.02 -5.34
CA GLU A 129 -20.80 -8.84 -6.79
C GLU A 129 -21.00 -7.38 -7.18
N LYS A 130 -21.83 -6.65 -6.43
CA LYS A 130 -22.12 -5.24 -6.71
C LYS A 130 -21.21 -4.31 -5.93
N PHE A 131 -20.85 -3.19 -6.54
CA PHE A 131 -20.09 -2.15 -5.86
C PHE A 131 -20.50 -0.75 -6.32
N LYS A 132 -20.23 0.22 -5.45
CA LYS A 132 -20.32 1.66 -5.73
C LYS A 132 -19.03 2.35 -5.30
N ILE A 133 -18.70 3.45 -5.97
CA ILE A 133 -17.57 4.30 -5.60
C ILE A 133 -18.06 5.69 -5.21
N LYS A 134 -17.47 6.25 -4.15
CA LYS A 134 -17.63 7.67 -3.80
C LYS A 134 -16.28 8.36 -3.87
N PHE A 135 -16.25 9.48 -4.58
CA PHE A 135 -15.07 10.34 -4.67
C PHE A 135 -15.21 11.52 -3.72
N SER A 136 -14.09 11.96 -3.16
CA SER A 136 -14.01 13.22 -2.45
C SER A 136 -12.63 13.85 -2.62
N GLN A 137 -12.58 15.17 -2.63
CA GLN A 137 -11.37 15.96 -2.70
C GLN A 137 -11.29 16.89 -1.50
N THR A 138 -10.15 16.92 -0.83
CA THR A 138 -9.83 17.88 0.22
C THR A 138 -8.69 18.76 -0.27
N LYS A 139 -8.90 20.07 -0.30
CA LYS A 139 -7.85 21.02 -0.68
C LYS A 139 -7.05 21.43 0.55
N SER A 140 -5.72 21.26 0.50
CA SER A 140 -4.80 21.85 1.47
C SER A 140 -3.98 22.96 0.82
N SER A 141 -3.29 23.78 1.62
CA SER A 141 -2.49 24.92 1.11
C SER A 141 -1.34 24.52 0.19
N LYS A 142 -0.85 23.27 0.30
CA LYS A 142 0.28 22.76 -0.50
C LYS A 142 -0.14 21.81 -1.62
N PHE A 143 -1.12 20.93 -1.36
CA PHE A 143 -1.57 19.90 -2.29
C PHE A 143 -3.07 19.63 -2.09
N ASN A 144 -3.74 19.14 -3.13
CA ASN A 144 -5.03 18.47 -2.99
C ASN A 144 -4.81 17.02 -2.59
N SER A 145 -5.72 16.52 -1.76
CA SER A 145 -5.83 15.12 -1.41
C SER A 145 -7.13 14.58 -1.95
N TYR A 146 -7.08 13.41 -2.55
CA TYR A 146 -8.21 12.72 -3.14
C TYR A 146 -8.47 11.43 -2.36
N LYS A 147 -9.74 11.04 -2.28
CA LYS A 147 -10.17 9.82 -1.61
C LYS A 147 -11.25 9.12 -2.42
N ILE A 148 -11.08 7.81 -2.59
CA ILE A 148 -12.10 6.87 -3.06
C ILE A 148 -12.59 6.04 -1.89
N GLU A 149 -13.89 5.89 -1.79
CA GLU A 149 -14.56 4.96 -0.89
C GLU A 149 -15.34 3.93 -1.72
N LEU A 150 -14.98 2.65 -1.58
CA LEU A 150 -15.72 1.54 -2.17
C LEU A 150 -16.82 1.10 -1.22
N ILE A 151 -18.01 0.93 -1.77
CA ILE A 151 -19.23 0.58 -1.07
C ILE A 151 -19.73 -0.77 -1.59
N GLU A 152 -20.12 -1.62 -0.66
CA GLU A 152 -20.76 -2.93 -0.88
C GLU A 152 -21.99 -3.07 0.01
#